data_AF-D2RRW3-F1
#
_entry.id   AF-D2RRW3-F1
#
_cell.length_a   1.000
_cell.length_b   1.000
_cell.length_c   1.000
_cell.angle_alpha   90.00
_cell.angle_beta   90.00
_cell.angle_gamma   90.00
#
_symmetry.space_group_name_H-M   'P 1'
#
loop_
_entity.id
_entity.type
_entity.pdbx_description
1 polymer ?
#
loop_
_entity_poly.entity_id
_entity_poly.type
_entity_poly.pdbx_seq_one_letter_code
_entity_poly.pdbx_strand_id
1 'polypeptide(L)'
;MTEWTTTRRGLVVAAGVGLAGCLGSGDDGGNGNSNENGSDDGTEGSTEQVNGVPAGDIEARREQMPDPGVTVDWSDAREFRAWLFDDGNASNGRFDYAEDLPPAEDVESPVLEVLDVYPDQVDALVSQGTTQVVLGQFDADALETQLAESEQYDVTDEYGGYAVADGADETSAGPIAVGDDALVLGTGYENPIDARHGDRDRLEDVDPWMTHVLETLPEEPLVTGEYLEPLVDTIDIPEIYCWGLSMPGRDPETATWAFVFDDPDDITDDVRTELRTLAGEVDDIAVDGRTLTMVGTIPERSEMGQ
;
A
#
# COMPACT_ATOMS: atom_id res chain seq x y z
N MET A 1 30.00 -26.83 -27.76
CA MET A 1 29.52 -25.45 -27.88
C MET A 1 28.02 -25.55 -27.93
N THR A 2 27.38 -25.29 -26.81
CA THR A 2 25.92 -25.28 -26.70
C THR A 2 25.59 -23.89 -26.20
N GLU A 3 25.18 -23.02 -27.13
CA GLU A 3 24.68 -21.69 -26.83
C GLU A 3 23.33 -21.86 -26.13
N TRP A 4 23.26 -21.39 -24.88
CA TRP A 4 21.99 -21.18 -24.19
C TRP A 4 21.63 -19.72 -24.37
N THR A 5 20.70 -19.47 -25.29
CA THR A 5 19.95 -18.21 -25.34
C THR A 5 19.09 -18.15 -24.09
N THR A 6 19.58 -17.46 -23.06
CA THR A 6 18.78 -17.11 -21.89
C THR A 6 17.94 -15.91 -22.28
N THR A 7 16.64 -16.14 -22.50
CA THR A 7 15.66 -15.07 -22.64
C THR A 7 15.50 -14.41 -21.28
N ARG A 8 16.20 -13.28 -21.07
CA ARG A 8 15.94 -12.35 -19.98
C ARG A 8 14.53 -11.79 -20.16
N ARG A 9 13.63 -12.12 -19.23
CA ARG A 9 12.36 -11.40 -19.04
C ARG A 9 12.58 -10.53 -17.81
N GLY A 10 12.65 -9.22 -18.03
CA GLY A 10 12.80 -8.22 -16.99
C GLY A 10 11.49 -8.05 -16.21
N LEU A 11 11.65 -7.75 -14.93
CA LEU A 11 10.65 -7.35 -13.96
C LEU A 11 11.18 -6.05 -13.33
N VAL A 12 10.86 -4.90 -13.95
CA VAL A 12 11.16 -3.57 -13.41
C VAL A 12 10.51 -3.48 -12.02
N VAL A 13 11.28 -3.15 -10.99
CA VAL A 13 10.76 -2.70 -9.69
C VAL A 13 10.25 -1.27 -9.88
N ALA A 14 9.12 -1.21 -10.56
CA ALA A 14 7.90 -0.56 -10.08
C ALA A 14 7.06 -1.58 -9.28
N ALA A 15 7.71 -2.59 -8.70
CA ALA A 15 7.11 -3.63 -7.92
C ALA A 15 7.00 -3.11 -6.49
N GLY A 16 5.97 -2.30 -6.26
CA GLY A 16 5.24 -2.49 -5.00
C GLY A 16 5.07 -3.98 -4.83
N VAL A 17 5.41 -4.51 -3.67
CA VAL A 17 5.07 -5.90 -3.35
C VAL A 17 3.55 -5.93 -3.46
N GLY A 18 3.06 -6.36 -4.61
CA GLY A 18 1.66 -6.50 -4.91
C GLY A 18 1.19 -7.68 -4.10
N LEU A 19 1.00 -7.45 -2.80
CA LEU A 19 0.41 -8.39 -1.87
C LEU A 19 -1.07 -8.61 -2.21
N ALA A 20 -1.66 -7.66 -2.95
CA ALA A 20 -2.90 -7.87 -3.70
C ALA A 20 -2.69 -8.01 -5.22
N GLY A 21 -1.49 -8.31 -5.72
CA GLY A 21 -1.22 -8.57 -7.15
C GLY A 21 -1.85 -9.88 -7.68
N CYS A 22 -2.63 -10.58 -6.84
CA CYS A 22 -3.56 -11.62 -7.28
C CYS A 22 -4.96 -11.05 -7.58
N LEU A 23 -5.19 -9.76 -7.36
CA LEU A 23 -6.47 -9.07 -7.53
C LEU A 23 -6.31 -7.97 -8.60
N GLY A 24 -6.35 -8.39 -9.88
CA GLY A 24 -6.66 -7.53 -11.04
C GLY A 24 -5.60 -6.55 -11.54
N SER A 25 -4.89 -6.90 -12.63
CA SER A 25 -4.24 -5.93 -13.53
C SER A 25 -4.82 -6.10 -14.93
N GLY A 26 -5.66 -5.16 -15.37
CA GLY A 26 -6.14 -5.09 -16.74
C GLY A 26 -5.19 -4.26 -17.61
N ASP A 27 -4.48 -4.92 -18.52
CA ASP A 27 -3.74 -4.28 -19.62
C ASP A 27 -4.59 -4.37 -20.88
N ASP A 28 -4.90 -3.23 -21.51
CA ASP A 28 -5.33 -3.23 -22.91
C ASP A 28 -4.79 -1.99 -23.64
N GLY A 29 -3.75 -2.22 -24.43
CA GLY A 29 -3.16 -1.24 -25.31
C GLY A 29 -4.05 -0.92 -26.52
N GLY A 30 -4.29 0.37 -26.77
CA GLY A 30 -5.02 0.86 -27.93
C GLY A 30 -4.48 2.20 -28.46
N ASN A 31 -3.54 2.13 -29.41
CA ASN A 31 -2.96 3.27 -30.13
C ASN A 31 -4.01 4.06 -30.94
N GLY A 32 -4.27 5.32 -30.58
CA GLY A 32 -5.19 6.21 -31.30
C GLY A 32 -4.96 7.71 -31.00
N ASN A 33 -4.06 8.33 -31.75
CA ASN A 33 -3.81 9.78 -31.79
C ASN A 33 -5.09 10.62 -32.00
N SER A 34 -5.42 11.52 -31.08
CA SER A 34 -6.29 12.71 -31.29
C SER A 34 -6.07 13.71 -30.16
N ASN A 35 -5.64 14.90 -30.55
CA ASN A 35 -5.22 16.02 -29.72
C ASN A 35 -6.41 16.96 -29.49
N GLU A 36 -6.94 17.11 -28.28
CA GLU A 36 -7.84 18.21 -27.89
C GLU A 36 -7.87 18.42 -26.37
N ASN A 37 -7.61 19.66 -25.95
CA ASN A 37 -7.64 20.17 -24.57
C ASN A 37 -8.94 19.86 -23.82
N GLY A 38 -8.82 19.35 -22.60
CA GLY A 38 -9.86 19.36 -21.59
C GLY A 38 -9.32 18.82 -20.27
N SER A 39 -9.02 19.71 -19.32
CA SER A 39 -8.92 19.34 -17.91
C SER A 39 -10.31 18.89 -17.45
N ASP A 40 -10.49 17.61 -17.23
CA ASP A 40 -11.64 17.02 -16.54
C ASP A 40 -11.07 15.91 -15.65
N ASP A 41 -10.55 16.34 -14.50
CA ASP A 41 -10.11 15.49 -13.40
C ASP A 41 -11.37 15.11 -12.62
N GLY A 42 -12.07 14.12 -13.16
CA GLY A 42 -13.32 13.61 -12.63
C GLY A 42 -13.10 12.23 -12.08
N THR A 43 -12.80 12.13 -10.79
CA THR A 43 -13.31 11.02 -9.99
C THR A 43 -14.81 11.02 -10.25
N GLU A 44 -15.32 10.08 -11.03
CA GLU A 44 -16.76 9.86 -11.14
C GLU A 44 -17.21 9.55 -9.72
N GLY A 45 -17.71 10.58 -9.02
CA GLY A 45 -18.25 10.43 -7.69
C GLY A 45 -19.30 9.35 -7.76
N SER A 46 -19.00 8.20 -7.17
CA SER A 46 -19.92 7.07 -7.17
C SER A 46 -21.27 7.60 -6.71
N THR A 47 -22.30 7.48 -7.56
CA THR A 47 -23.65 7.94 -7.20
C THR A 47 -24.29 7.06 -6.13
N GLU A 48 -23.63 5.93 -5.84
CA GLU A 48 -23.84 5.05 -4.71
C GLU A 48 -23.87 5.85 -3.41
N GLN A 49 -24.90 5.63 -2.60
CA GLN A 49 -25.01 6.23 -1.28
C GLN A 49 -25.14 5.13 -0.24
N VAL A 50 -24.25 5.14 0.75
CA VAL A 50 -24.30 4.27 1.91
C VAL A 50 -24.78 5.10 3.09
N ASN A 51 -25.89 4.68 3.71
CA ASN A 51 -26.51 5.40 4.82
C ASN A 51 -26.81 6.89 4.56
N GLY A 52 -26.99 7.27 3.29
CA GLY A 52 -27.29 8.65 2.87
C GLY A 52 -26.05 9.53 2.66
N VAL A 53 -24.86 8.95 2.61
CA VAL A 53 -23.56 9.59 2.30
C VAL A 53 -23.00 8.96 1.01
N PRO A 54 -22.32 9.71 0.14
CA PRO A 54 -21.60 9.11 -0.99
C PRO A 54 -20.64 8.00 -0.51
N ALA A 55 -20.65 6.84 -1.17
CA ALA A 55 -19.84 5.69 -0.74
C ALA A 55 -18.35 6.04 -0.61
N GLY A 56 -17.83 6.92 -1.47
CA GLY A 56 -16.42 7.36 -1.46
C GLY A 56 -16.09 8.51 -0.50
N ASP A 57 -17.05 9.02 0.29
CA ASP A 57 -16.79 10.10 1.25
C ASP A 57 -16.42 9.51 2.63
N ILE A 58 -15.14 9.13 2.77
CA ILE A 58 -14.62 8.45 3.98
C ILE A 58 -14.81 9.29 5.23
N GLU A 59 -14.56 10.60 5.17
CA GLU A 59 -14.70 11.48 6.33
C GLU A 59 -16.16 11.53 6.81
N ALA A 60 -17.11 11.74 5.90
CA ALA A 60 -18.52 11.77 6.25
C ALA A 60 -19.07 10.41 6.72
N ARG A 61 -18.55 9.30 6.18
CA ARG A 61 -18.87 7.95 6.67
C ARG A 61 -18.34 7.75 8.09
N ARG A 62 -17.07 8.08 8.35
CA ARG A 62 -16.43 8.00 9.67
C ARG A 62 -17.20 8.75 10.75
N GLU A 63 -17.67 9.97 10.44
CA GLU A 63 -18.45 10.79 11.39
C GLU A 63 -19.76 10.14 11.86
N GLN A 64 -20.32 9.20 11.08
CA GLN A 64 -21.55 8.49 11.43
C GLN A 64 -21.30 7.18 12.18
N MET A 65 -20.08 6.67 12.11
CA MET A 65 -19.70 5.44 12.79
C MET A 65 -19.40 5.72 14.27
N PRO A 66 -19.82 4.84 15.19
CA PRO A 66 -19.39 4.94 16.58
C PRO A 66 -17.88 4.70 16.66
N ASP A 67 -17.23 5.40 17.59
CA ASP A 67 -15.81 5.18 17.91
C ASP A 67 -15.61 3.74 18.42
N PRO A 68 -14.69 2.94 17.84
CA PRO A 68 -14.38 1.59 18.27
C PRO A 68 -13.72 1.52 19.66
N GLY A 69 -13.28 2.65 20.22
CA GLY A 69 -12.66 2.74 21.53
C GLY A 69 -11.24 2.17 21.57
N VAL A 70 -10.57 2.10 20.42
CA VAL A 70 -9.17 1.69 20.27
C VAL A 70 -8.27 2.91 20.12
N THR A 71 -7.05 2.79 20.63
CA THR A 71 -6.02 3.83 20.52
C THR A 71 -4.68 3.16 20.37
N VAL A 72 -3.86 3.62 19.42
CA VAL A 72 -2.53 3.04 19.19
C VAL A 72 -1.63 3.25 20.40
N ASP A 73 -1.03 2.17 20.90
CA ASP A 73 0.15 2.25 21.76
C ASP A 73 1.40 2.36 20.88
N TRP A 74 1.82 3.58 20.57
CA TRP A 74 3.00 3.86 19.74
C TRP A 74 4.31 3.30 20.31
N SER A 75 4.34 2.87 21.58
CA SER A 75 5.53 2.24 22.15
C SER A 75 5.68 0.75 21.82
N ASP A 76 4.56 0.09 21.50
CA ASP A 76 4.49 -1.32 21.13
C ASP A 76 4.12 -1.51 19.63
N ALA A 77 3.63 -0.47 18.96
CA ALA A 77 3.27 -0.52 17.54
C ALA A 77 4.49 -0.84 16.65
N ARG A 78 4.25 -1.64 15.62
CA ARG A 78 5.26 -1.93 14.58
C ARG A 78 5.68 -0.65 13.87
N GLU A 79 6.96 -0.58 13.53
CA GLU A 79 7.59 0.64 13.00
C GLU A 79 6.88 1.22 11.78
N PHE A 80 6.45 0.39 10.83
CA PHE A 80 5.80 0.85 9.60
C PHE A 80 4.53 1.69 9.85
N ARG A 81 3.81 1.44 10.96
CA ARG A 81 2.57 2.14 11.29
C ARG A 81 2.81 3.64 11.49
N ALA A 82 3.99 4.02 11.99
CA ALA A 82 4.35 5.42 12.19
C ALA A 82 4.53 6.18 10.87
N TRP A 83 4.74 5.48 9.76
CA TRP A 83 4.96 6.05 8.43
C TRP A 83 3.68 6.21 7.62
N LEU A 84 2.56 5.62 8.06
CA LEU A 84 1.28 5.72 7.38
C LEU A 84 0.63 7.08 7.66
N PHE A 85 0.20 7.75 6.61
CA PHE A 85 -0.41 9.08 6.69
C PHE A 85 -1.85 9.08 6.16
N ASP A 86 -2.68 9.98 6.66
CA ASP A 86 -3.94 10.32 6.00
C ASP A 86 -3.61 11.18 4.77
N ASP A 87 -4.04 10.78 3.57
CA ASP A 87 -3.80 11.52 2.33
C ASP A 87 -4.93 12.50 1.99
N GLY A 88 -5.94 12.63 2.87
CA GLY A 88 -7.07 13.54 2.68
C GLY A 88 -8.02 13.09 1.58
N ASN A 89 -8.17 11.78 1.37
CA ASN A 89 -8.98 11.15 0.32
C ASN A 89 -8.45 11.45 -1.10
N ALA A 90 -7.15 11.72 -1.24
CA ALA A 90 -6.52 11.81 -2.56
C ALA A 90 -6.50 10.45 -3.27
N SER A 91 -6.44 9.37 -2.49
CA SER A 91 -6.66 8.00 -2.89
C SER A 91 -7.67 7.33 -1.95
N ASN A 92 -7.82 6.01 -2.06
CA ASN A 92 -8.54 5.19 -1.07
C ASN A 92 -7.67 4.82 0.14
N GLY A 93 -6.61 5.59 0.41
CA GLY A 93 -5.72 5.40 1.55
C GLY A 93 -4.95 4.09 1.55
N ARG A 94 -4.91 3.37 0.41
CA ARG A 94 -4.28 2.06 0.30
C ARG A 94 -2.79 2.13 0.68
N PHE A 95 -2.38 1.22 1.55
CA PHE A 95 -0.98 0.96 1.85
C PHE A 95 -0.63 -0.51 1.77
N ASP A 96 0.62 -0.80 1.44
CA ASP A 96 1.20 -2.13 1.42
C ASP A 96 2.51 -2.11 2.22
N TYR A 97 2.69 -3.09 3.11
CA TYR A 97 3.86 -3.27 3.95
C TYR A 97 4.46 -4.67 3.74
N ALA A 98 5.78 -4.76 3.62
CA ALA A 98 6.47 -6.02 3.40
C ALA A 98 7.86 -6.09 4.08
N GLU A 99 8.06 -7.05 4.97
CA GLU A 99 9.39 -7.48 5.48
C GLU A 99 10.02 -8.57 4.60
N ASP A 100 9.20 -9.46 4.04
CA ASP A 100 9.67 -10.54 3.15
C ASP A 100 9.85 -9.99 1.73
N LEU A 101 11.01 -9.38 1.47
CA LEU A 101 11.35 -8.76 0.21
C LEU A 101 11.83 -9.77 -0.85
N PRO A 102 11.67 -9.45 -2.15
CA PRO A 102 12.25 -10.26 -3.21
C PRO A 102 13.76 -10.42 -3.07
N PRO A 103 14.33 -11.56 -3.50
CA PRO A 103 15.78 -11.67 -3.56
C PRO A 103 16.34 -10.59 -4.50
N ALA A 104 17.55 -10.11 -4.22
CA ALA A 104 18.17 -8.99 -4.95
C ALA A 104 18.17 -9.15 -6.48
N GLU A 105 18.26 -10.38 -6.97
CA GLU A 105 18.23 -10.70 -8.41
C GLU A 105 16.86 -10.49 -9.08
N ASP A 106 15.79 -10.42 -8.28
CA ASP A 106 14.41 -10.17 -8.72
C ASP A 106 14.00 -8.70 -8.49
N VAL A 107 14.90 -7.85 -7.99
CA VAL A 107 14.65 -6.43 -7.70
C VAL A 107 15.35 -5.53 -8.72
N GLU A 108 14.61 -4.98 -9.69
CA GLU A 108 15.11 -3.98 -10.66
C GLU A 108 14.63 -2.55 -10.33
N SER A 109 15.18 -1.88 -9.32
CA SER A 109 14.82 -0.47 -9.02
C SER A 109 15.95 0.46 -9.48
N PRO A 110 15.72 1.37 -10.46
CA PRO A 110 16.72 2.33 -10.89
C PRO A 110 17.27 3.18 -9.74
N VAL A 111 16.43 3.45 -8.74
CA VAL A 111 16.81 4.19 -7.52
C VAL A 111 17.76 3.37 -6.66
N LEU A 112 17.36 2.14 -6.32
CA LEU A 112 18.16 1.30 -5.44
C LEU A 112 19.47 0.86 -6.11
N GLU A 113 19.47 0.70 -7.43
CA GLU A 113 20.68 0.48 -8.22
C GLU A 113 21.65 1.67 -8.13
N VAL A 114 21.17 2.91 -8.17
CA VAL A 114 22.03 4.11 -8.00
C VAL A 114 22.62 4.17 -6.60
N LEU A 115 21.84 3.79 -5.58
CA LEU A 115 22.25 3.82 -4.19
C LEU A 115 23.07 2.60 -3.76
N ASP A 116 23.22 1.58 -4.62
CA ASP A 116 23.81 0.27 -4.28
C ASP A 116 23.14 -0.37 -3.03
N VAL A 117 21.85 -0.11 -2.86
CA VAL A 117 21.03 -0.62 -1.75
C VAL A 117 20.30 -1.87 -2.22
N TYR A 118 20.64 -3.01 -1.63
CA TYR A 118 20.04 -4.29 -2.00
C TYR A 118 19.07 -4.79 -0.92
N PRO A 119 18.12 -5.68 -1.27
CA PRO A 119 17.13 -6.21 -0.32
C PRO A 119 17.70 -6.85 0.94
N ASP A 120 18.96 -7.32 0.94
CA ASP A 120 19.61 -7.85 2.14
C ASP A 120 20.04 -6.78 3.16
N GLN A 121 19.95 -5.50 2.78
CA GLN A 121 20.21 -4.33 3.61
C GLN A 121 18.92 -3.58 3.98
N VAL A 122 17.77 -4.05 3.49
CA VAL A 122 16.46 -3.45 3.73
C VAL A 122 15.70 -4.34 4.71
N ASP A 123 15.20 -3.74 5.78
CA ASP A 123 14.42 -4.45 6.79
C ASP A 123 12.96 -4.62 6.34
N ALA A 124 12.39 -3.60 5.70
CA ALA A 124 11.04 -3.65 5.15
C ALA A 124 10.76 -2.55 4.12
N LEU A 125 9.63 -2.66 3.42
CA LEU A 125 9.10 -1.65 2.51
C LEU A 125 7.69 -1.25 2.96
N VAL A 126 7.41 0.06 2.94
CA VAL A 126 6.05 0.62 3.04
C VAL A 126 5.75 1.33 1.73
N SER A 127 4.60 1.08 1.13
CA SER A 127 4.11 1.82 -0.03
C SER A 127 2.77 2.44 0.29
N GLN A 128 2.59 3.73 0.03
CA GLN A 128 1.31 4.43 0.18
C GLN A 128 1.22 5.54 -0.87
N GLY A 129 0.17 5.51 -1.69
CA GLY A 129 0.00 6.43 -2.81
C GLY A 129 1.21 6.40 -3.77
N THR A 130 1.81 7.56 -4.02
CA THR A 130 2.99 7.72 -4.89
C THR A 130 4.32 7.62 -4.14
N THR A 131 4.30 7.24 -2.86
CA THR A 131 5.49 7.21 -2.01
C THR A 131 5.85 5.80 -1.59
N GLN A 132 7.15 5.54 -1.46
CA GLN A 132 7.68 4.30 -0.90
C GLN A 132 8.70 4.63 0.19
N VAL A 133 8.59 3.96 1.33
CA VAL A 133 9.55 4.06 2.44
C VAL A 133 10.29 2.75 2.54
N VAL A 134 11.59 2.79 2.28
CA VAL A 134 12.52 1.67 2.43
C VAL A 134 13.08 1.77 3.85
N LEU A 135 12.63 0.89 4.74
CA LEU A 135 13.04 0.85 6.14
C LEU A 135 14.34 0.07 6.28
N GLY A 136 15.26 0.57 7.10
CA GLY A 136 16.55 -0.08 7.30
C GLY A 136 17.51 0.73 8.16
N GLN A 137 18.79 0.41 8.06
CA GLN A 137 19.86 1.21 8.66
C GLN A 137 20.84 1.60 7.57
N PHE A 138 20.94 2.90 7.32
CA PHE A 138 21.72 3.45 6.22
C PHE A 138 22.82 4.39 6.74
N ASP A 139 23.88 4.54 5.96
CA ASP A 139 24.89 5.58 6.15
C ASP A 139 24.45 6.78 5.30
N ALA A 140 23.65 7.67 5.90
CA ALA A 140 23.02 8.76 5.16
C ALA A 140 24.06 9.69 4.50
N ASP A 141 25.16 9.99 5.20
CA ASP A 141 26.27 10.81 4.68
C ASP A 141 26.91 10.16 3.43
N ALA A 142 27.09 8.83 3.45
CA ALA A 142 27.65 8.11 2.32
C ALA A 142 26.69 8.08 1.12
N LEU A 143 25.39 7.86 1.37
CA LEU A 143 24.36 7.84 0.33
C LEU A 143 24.12 9.23 -0.28
N GLU A 144 24.12 10.30 0.52
CA GLU A 144 24.08 11.69 0.02
C GLU A 144 25.28 11.96 -0.90
N THR A 145 26.48 11.53 -0.49
CA THR A 145 27.69 11.66 -1.31
C THR A 145 27.53 10.91 -2.64
N GLN A 146 26.97 9.70 -2.62
CA GLN A 146 26.74 8.90 -3.82
C GLN A 146 25.70 9.53 -4.76
N LEU A 147 24.63 10.11 -4.21
CA LEU A 147 23.64 10.87 -4.98
C LEU A 147 24.27 12.11 -5.63
N ALA A 148 25.08 12.87 -4.88
CA ALA A 148 25.78 14.04 -5.40
C ALA A 148 26.84 13.74 -6.48
N GLU A 149 27.38 12.52 -6.49
CA GLU A 149 28.31 12.04 -7.52
C GLU A 149 27.61 11.40 -8.73
N SER A 150 26.30 11.12 -8.63
CA SER A 150 25.50 10.54 -9.69
C SER A 150 25.17 11.57 -10.78
N GLU A 151 25.05 11.12 -12.03
CA GLU A 151 24.51 11.94 -13.12
C GLU A 151 22.97 11.95 -13.15
N GLN A 152 22.32 11.10 -12.34
CA GLN A 152 20.87 10.91 -12.35
C GLN A 152 20.13 11.74 -11.30
N TYR A 153 20.84 12.24 -10.29
CA TYR A 153 20.25 12.98 -9.19
C TYR A 153 21.09 14.20 -8.85
N ASP A 154 20.41 15.27 -8.42
CA ASP A 154 21.03 16.45 -7.86
C ASP A 154 20.58 16.56 -6.41
N VAL A 155 21.50 16.62 -5.45
CA VAL A 155 21.16 16.91 -4.04
C VAL A 155 20.75 18.38 -3.95
N THR A 156 19.49 18.62 -3.59
CA THR A 156 18.86 19.94 -3.70
C THR A 156 18.54 20.58 -2.36
N ASP A 157 18.21 19.79 -1.34
CA ASP A 157 17.73 20.32 -0.04
C ASP A 157 17.93 19.31 1.12
N GLU A 158 17.49 19.70 2.31
CA GLU A 158 17.31 18.84 3.48
C GLU A 158 15.88 19.01 4.02
N TYR A 159 15.22 17.90 4.36
CA TYR A 159 13.87 17.91 4.89
C TYR A 159 13.72 16.95 6.07
N GLY A 160 13.27 17.44 7.22
CA GLY A 160 13.04 16.60 8.40
C GLY A 160 14.30 15.88 8.90
N GLY A 161 15.51 16.32 8.54
CA GLY A 161 16.76 15.62 8.81
C GLY A 161 17.17 14.57 7.75
N TYR A 162 16.44 14.49 6.63
CA TYR A 162 16.79 13.68 5.47
C TYR A 162 17.42 14.57 4.39
N ALA A 163 18.52 14.12 3.79
CA ALA A 163 19.08 14.76 2.60
C ALA A 163 18.18 14.46 1.39
N VAL A 164 17.77 15.48 0.65
CA VAL A 164 16.85 15.36 -0.48
C VAL A 164 17.60 15.52 -1.79
N ALA A 165 17.41 14.58 -2.70
CA ALA A 165 17.90 14.64 -4.06
C ALA A 165 16.75 14.54 -5.06
N ASP A 166 16.72 15.47 -6.01
CA ASP A 166 15.77 15.48 -7.11
C ASP A 166 16.35 14.74 -8.31
N GLY A 167 15.48 14.09 -9.09
CA GLY A 167 15.87 13.51 -10.38
C GLY A 167 16.37 14.58 -11.34
N ALA A 168 17.54 14.36 -11.94
CA ALA A 168 18.19 15.32 -12.85
C ALA A 168 17.43 15.49 -14.18
N ASP A 169 16.57 14.53 -14.53
CA ASP A 169 15.70 14.58 -15.71
C ASP A 169 14.34 13.89 -15.49
N GLU A 170 13.44 14.04 -16.46
CA GLU A 170 12.09 13.45 -16.44
C GLU A 170 12.09 11.90 -16.52
N THR A 171 13.25 11.27 -16.69
CA THR A 171 13.38 9.79 -16.71
C THR A 171 13.81 9.20 -15.37
N SER A 172 14.12 10.07 -14.41
CA SER A 172 14.44 9.69 -13.03
C SER A 172 13.16 9.30 -12.27
N ALA A 173 13.29 8.46 -11.25
CA ALA A 173 12.14 7.87 -10.53
C ALA A 173 11.44 8.83 -9.54
N GLY A 174 11.64 10.14 -9.68
CA GLY A 174 11.19 11.15 -8.73
C GLY A 174 12.22 11.47 -7.64
N PRO A 175 11.87 12.33 -6.66
CA PRO A 175 12.79 12.70 -5.58
C PRO A 175 13.06 11.54 -4.62
N ILE A 176 14.20 11.62 -3.93
CA ILE A 176 14.67 10.69 -2.92
C ILE A 176 15.06 11.50 -1.68
N ALA A 177 14.51 11.14 -0.51
CA ALA A 177 14.97 11.63 0.78
C ALA A 177 15.72 10.51 1.52
N VAL A 178 16.94 10.78 1.96
CA VAL A 178 17.87 9.82 2.56
C VAL A 178 18.13 10.17 4.01
N GLY A 179 17.86 9.22 4.91
CA GLY A 179 18.15 9.32 6.34
C GLY A 179 18.78 8.04 6.87
N ASP A 180 19.19 8.07 8.15
CA ASP A 180 19.88 6.94 8.79
C ASP A 180 18.96 5.73 9.02
N ASP A 181 17.64 5.93 9.09
CA ASP A 181 16.62 4.93 9.41
C ASP A 181 15.71 4.56 8.22
N ALA A 182 15.68 5.39 7.18
CA ALA A 182 14.85 5.13 6.00
C ALA A 182 15.35 5.85 4.74
N LEU A 183 14.95 5.32 3.59
CA LEU A 183 14.94 6.04 2.32
C LEU A 183 13.47 6.27 1.92
N VAL A 184 13.11 7.51 1.57
CA VAL A 184 11.76 7.84 1.13
C VAL A 184 11.80 8.24 -0.33
N LEU A 185 11.10 7.47 -1.16
CA LEU A 185 11.11 7.58 -2.61
C LEU A 185 9.77 8.15 -3.11
N GLY A 186 9.84 8.99 -4.14
CA GLY A 186 8.67 9.45 -4.87
C GLY A 186 8.18 10.84 -4.45
N THR A 187 7.31 11.41 -5.28
CA THR A 187 6.74 12.74 -5.03
C THR A 187 5.85 12.73 -3.79
N GLY A 188 6.00 13.74 -2.94
CA GLY A 188 5.29 13.82 -1.65
C GLY A 188 5.99 13.07 -0.52
N TYR A 189 7.31 12.86 -0.62
CA TYR A 189 8.17 12.26 0.41
C TYR A 189 8.03 12.94 1.78
N GLU A 190 7.59 14.20 1.81
CA GLU A 190 7.32 14.96 3.03
C GLU A 190 6.23 14.30 3.88
N ASN A 191 5.18 13.72 3.26
CA ASN A 191 4.03 13.16 3.97
C ASN A 191 4.40 12.01 4.92
N PRO A 192 5.08 10.94 4.47
CA PRO A 192 5.49 9.85 5.37
C PRO A 192 6.53 10.30 6.41
N ILE A 193 7.42 11.24 6.08
CA ILE A 193 8.39 11.81 7.04
C ILE A 193 7.68 12.60 8.15
N ASP A 194 6.73 13.46 7.77
CA ASP A 194 5.96 14.25 8.74
C ASP A 194 5.10 13.35 9.62
N ALA A 195 4.48 12.30 9.07
CA ALA A 195 3.75 11.31 9.86
C ALA A 195 4.67 10.58 10.84
N ARG A 196 5.87 10.18 10.39
CA ARG A 196 6.87 9.54 11.23
C ARG A 196 7.29 10.40 12.41
N HIS A 197 7.47 11.70 12.20
CA HIS A 197 7.82 12.67 13.24
C HIS A 197 6.63 13.15 14.06
N GLY A 198 5.39 12.92 13.60
CA GLY A 198 4.17 13.42 14.23
C GLY A 198 3.90 14.90 13.94
N ASP A 199 4.51 15.45 12.89
CA ASP A 199 4.25 16.80 12.36
C ASP A 199 3.02 16.81 11.42
N ARG A 200 2.61 15.63 10.94
CA ARG A 200 1.33 15.35 10.27
C ARG A 200 0.57 14.28 11.05
N ASP A 201 -0.76 14.33 11.00
CA ASP A 201 -1.60 13.26 11.55
C ASP A 201 -1.30 11.94 10.83
N ARG A 202 -0.99 10.90 11.61
CA ARG A 202 -0.86 9.53 11.09
C ARG A 202 -2.24 8.99 10.74
N LEU A 203 -2.29 8.04 9.80
CA LEU A 203 -3.54 7.40 9.38
C LEU A 203 -4.39 6.95 10.60
N GLU A 204 -3.72 6.35 11.57
CA GLU A 204 -4.33 5.81 12.79
C GLU A 204 -4.63 6.83 13.89
N ASP A 205 -4.02 8.03 13.82
CA ASP A 205 -4.39 9.14 14.69
C ASP A 205 -5.72 9.79 14.22
N VAL A 206 -6.00 9.76 12.91
CA VAL A 206 -7.23 10.31 12.32
C VAL A 206 -8.37 9.28 12.30
N ASP A 207 -8.05 7.99 12.11
CA ASP A 207 -9.06 6.95 11.94
C ASP A 207 -8.87 5.73 12.85
N PRO A 208 -9.58 5.69 14.00
CA PRO A 208 -9.54 4.56 14.92
C PRO A 208 -10.06 3.24 14.32
N TRP A 209 -10.85 3.26 13.24
CA TRP A 209 -11.28 2.01 12.59
C TRP A 209 -10.16 1.36 11.80
N MET A 210 -9.22 2.13 11.24
CA MET A 210 -8.01 1.58 10.65
C MET A 210 -7.10 0.96 11.73
N THR A 211 -7.00 1.60 12.90
CA THR A 211 -6.34 0.99 14.07
C THR A 211 -7.00 -0.32 14.47
N HIS A 212 -8.33 -0.37 14.51
CA HIS A 212 -9.05 -1.58 14.85
C HIS A 212 -8.77 -2.73 13.87
N VAL A 213 -8.69 -2.45 12.56
CA VAL A 213 -8.30 -3.43 11.55
C VAL A 213 -6.91 -3.98 11.82
N LEU A 214 -5.91 -3.10 12.03
CA LEU A 214 -4.53 -3.51 12.28
C LEU A 214 -4.35 -4.29 13.59
N GLU A 215 -5.13 -3.99 14.63
CA GLU A 215 -5.15 -4.76 15.89
C GLU A 215 -5.88 -6.10 15.77
N THR A 216 -6.80 -6.22 14.81
CA THR A 216 -7.56 -7.46 14.55
C THR A 216 -6.73 -8.45 13.73
N LEU A 217 -5.90 -7.96 12.83
CA LEU A 217 -5.04 -8.79 11.98
C LEU A 217 -3.87 -9.40 12.79
N PRO A 218 -3.41 -10.61 12.42
CA PRO A 218 -2.18 -11.16 12.98
C PRO A 218 -0.98 -10.30 12.57
N GLU A 219 0.01 -10.19 13.46
CA GLU A 219 1.28 -9.53 13.20
C GLU A 219 2.14 -10.40 12.26
N GLU A 220 1.98 -10.21 10.95
CA GLU A 220 2.71 -10.97 9.93
C GLU A 220 3.63 -10.03 9.11
N PRO A 221 4.65 -10.57 8.42
CA PRO A 221 5.60 -9.77 7.64
C PRO A 221 4.98 -9.02 6.46
N LEU A 222 3.77 -9.36 6.02
CA LEU A 222 3.11 -8.75 4.88
C LEU A 222 1.72 -8.26 5.28
N VAL A 223 1.47 -6.96 5.16
CA VAL A 223 0.22 -6.32 5.60
C VAL A 223 -0.25 -5.32 4.55
N THR A 224 -1.52 -5.37 4.19
CA THR A 224 -2.18 -4.38 3.31
C THR A 224 -3.39 -3.82 4.05
N GLY A 225 -3.68 -2.53 3.86
CA GLY A 225 -4.91 -1.92 4.33
C GLY A 225 -5.40 -0.85 3.37
N GLU A 226 -6.72 -0.67 3.31
CA GLU A 226 -7.38 0.15 2.29
C GLU A 226 -8.77 0.58 2.76
N TYR A 227 -9.22 1.77 2.35
CA TYR A 227 -10.60 2.21 2.50
C TYR A 227 -11.47 1.67 1.37
N LEU A 228 -12.78 1.60 1.62
CA LEU A 228 -13.79 1.11 0.68
C LEU A 228 -13.63 -0.38 0.36
N GLU A 229 -14.39 -0.88 -0.60
CA GLU A 229 -14.30 -2.28 -1.02
C GLU A 229 -12.93 -2.62 -1.64
N PRO A 230 -12.45 -3.85 -1.50
CA PRO A 230 -11.27 -4.31 -2.23
C PRO A 230 -11.48 -4.13 -3.74
N LEU A 231 -10.50 -3.56 -4.44
CA LEU A 231 -10.53 -3.33 -5.88
C LEU A 231 -10.39 -4.65 -6.67
N VAL A 232 -11.44 -5.47 -6.63
CA VAL A 232 -11.57 -6.71 -7.39
C VAL A 232 -12.88 -6.68 -8.14
N ASP A 233 -12.84 -7.10 -9.41
CA ASP A 233 -14.03 -7.09 -10.27
C ASP A 233 -15.21 -7.94 -9.74
N THR A 234 -14.98 -8.76 -8.71
CA THR A 234 -15.95 -9.69 -8.14
C THR A 234 -16.60 -9.21 -6.85
N ILE A 235 -16.15 -8.10 -6.25
CA ILE A 235 -16.68 -7.58 -4.99
C ILE A 235 -17.23 -6.18 -5.25
N ASP A 236 -18.53 -6.00 -4.97
CA ASP A 236 -19.26 -4.74 -5.07
C ASP A 236 -20.08 -4.61 -3.78
N ILE A 237 -19.39 -4.20 -2.71
CA ILE A 237 -19.92 -4.14 -1.35
C ILE A 237 -19.61 -2.76 -0.77
N PRO A 238 -20.36 -1.73 -1.20
CA PRO A 238 -20.06 -0.34 -0.87
C PRO A 238 -20.15 -0.06 0.64
N GLU A 239 -20.84 -0.92 1.40
CA GLU A 239 -20.95 -0.86 2.86
C GLU A 239 -19.63 -1.14 3.59
N ILE A 240 -18.60 -1.70 2.92
CA ILE A 240 -17.26 -1.83 3.49
C ILE A 240 -16.67 -0.42 3.65
N TYR A 241 -16.32 -0.08 4.89
CA TYR A 241 -15.69 1.19 5.25
C TYR A 241 -14.18 1.13 5.05
N CYS A 242 -13.54 0.11 5.64
CA CYS A 242 -12.12 -0.20 5.46
C CYS A 242 -11.87 -1.68 5.67
N TRP A 243 -10.73 -2.15 5.18
CA TRP A 243 -10.30 -3.52 5.37
C TRP A 243 -8.78 -3.62 5.43
N GLY A 244 -8.31 -4.79 5.84
CA GLY A 244 -6.91 -5.15 5.74
C GLY A 244 -6.71 -6.64 5.56
N LEU A 245 -5.51 -6.98 5.11
CA LEU A 245 -5.02 -8.32 4.80
C LEU A 245 -3.66 -8.51 5.45
N SER A 246 -3.45 -9.67 6.06
CA SER A 246 -2.18 -10.06 6.66
C SER A 246 -1.77 -11.46 6.20
N MET A 247 -0.48 -11.62 5.84
CA MET A 247 0.08 -12.83 5.26
C MET A 247 1.48 -13.16 5.82
N PRO A 248 1.78 -14.45 6.10
CA PRO A 248 3.03 -14.88 6.73
C PRO A 248 4.27 -14.83 5.82
N GLY A 249 4.13 -14.50 4.53
CA GLY A 249 5.22 -14.49 3.55
C GLY A 249 4.68 -14.40 2.12
N ARG A 250 5.57 -14.22 1.13
CA ARG A 250 5.18 -13.86 -0.26
C ARG A 250 4.48 -14.96 -1.04
N ASP A 251 4.72 -16.21 -0.66
CA ASP A 251 4.04 -17.39 -1.20
C ASP A 251 3.24 -18.09 -0.08
N PRO A 252 2.26 -17.41 0.54
CA PRO A 252 1.59 -17.97 1.70
C PRO A 252 0.51 -18.95 1.25
N GLU A 253 0.35 -20.05 1.98
CA GLU A 253 -0.77 -20.96 1.77
C GLU A 253 -2.09 -20.33 2.26
N THR A 254 -2.02 -19.44 3.24
CA THR A 254 -3.16 -18.86 3.96
C THR A 254 -3.00 -17.37 4.22
N ALA A 255 -4.12 -16.66 4.26
CA ALA A 255 -4.23 -15.25 4.61
C ALA A 255 -5.30 -15.02 5.67
N THR A 256 -5.20 -13.88 6.35
CA THR A 256 -6.26 -13.34 7.21
C THR A 256 -6.72 -12.00 6.68
N TRP A 257 -8.02 -11.85 6.51
CA TRP A 257 -8.68 -10.59 6.16
C TRP A 257 -9.51 -10.08 7.34
N ALA A 258 -9.57 -8.77 7.50
CA ALA A 258 -10.48 -8.09 8.40
C ALA A 258 -11.21 -6.97 7.64
N PHE A 259 -12.54 -6.96 7.71
CA PHE A 259 -13.40 -5.98 7.05
C PHE A 259 -14.23 -5.26 8.09
N VAL A 260 -14.32 -3.94 8.00
CA VAL A 260 -15.18 -3.11 8.85
C VAL A 260 -16.30 -2.53 7.99
N PHE A 261 -17.54 -2.66 8.47
CA PHE A 261 -18.74 -2.20 7.79
C PHE A 261 -19.34 -0.93 8.42
N ASP A 262 -20.02 -0.14 7.59
CA ASP A 262 -20.76 1.06 8.00
C ASP A 262 -21.90 0.78 9.00
N ASP A 263 -22.54 -0.39 8.93
CA ASP A 263 -23.49 -0.87 9.92
C ASP A 263 -23.25 -2.38 10.19
N PRO A 264 -23.31 -2.86 11.45
CA PRO A 264 -23.22 -4.29 11.73
C PRO A 264 -24.31 -5.13 11.02
N ASP A 265 -25.47 -4.54 10.72
CA ASP A 265 -26.56 -5.22 10.02
C ASP A 265 -26.25 -5.43 8.52
N ASP A 266 -25.24 -4.75 7.96
CA ASP A 266 -24.80 -4.91 6.57
C ASP A 266 -24.06 -6.24 6.34
N ILE A 267 -23.64 -6.91 7.41
CA ILE A 267 -22.93 -8.21 7.36
C ILE A 267 -23.92 -9.36 7.16
N THR A 268 -24.61 -9.34 6.02
CA THR A 268 -25.62 -10.32 5.61
C THR A 268 -25.00 -11.64 5.13
N ASP A 269 -25.82 -12.69 4.99
CA ASP A 269 -25.34 -13.97 4.43
C ASP A 269 -24.90 -13.86 2.96
N ASP A 270 -25.49 -12.92 2.20
CA ASP A 270 -25.11 -12.65 0.81
C ASP A 270 -23.73 -11.97 0.75
N VAL A 271 -23.51 -10.92 1.56
CA VAL A 271 -22.20 -10.26 1.74
C VAL A 271 -21.12 -11.25 2.17
N ARG A 272 -21.42 -12.13 3.14
CA ARG A 272 -20.50 -13.20 3.55
C ARG A 272 -20.24 -14.21 2.44
N THR A 273 -21.19 -14.45 1.54
CA THR A 273 -20.99 -15.37 0.43
C THR A 273 -20.08 -14.74 -0.63
N GLU A 274 -20.27 -13.45 -0.87
CA GLU A 274 -19.45 -12.66 -1.79
C GLU A 274 -18.01 -12.52 -1.30
N LEU A 275 -17.78 -12.13 -0.04
CA LEU A 275 -16.43 -12.02 0.53
C LEU A 275 -15.65 -13.34 0.51
N ARG A 276 -16.33 -14.49 0.62
CA ARG A 276 -15.67 -15.80 0.52
C ARG A 276 -15.02 -16.06 -0.84
N THR A 277 -15.38 -15.30 -1.88
CA THR A 277 -14.76 -15.41 -3.21
C THR A 277 -13.34 -14.84 -3.26
N LEU A 278 -12.94 -14.05 -2.25
CA LEU A 278 -11.57 -13.54 -2.11
C LEU A 278 -10.55 -14.65 -1.74
N ALA A 279 -11.04 -15.76 -1.19
CA ALA A 279 -10.22 -16.91 -0.80
C ALA A 279 -10.49 -18.10 -1.74
N GLY A 280 -9.48 -18.96 -1.93
CA GLY A 280 -9.69 -20.24 -2.63
C GLY A 280 -10.57 -21.19 -1.82
N GLU A 281 -10.25 -21.33 -0.53
CA GLU A 281 -11.02 -22.05 0.48
C GLU A 281 -11.06 -21.21 1.77
N VAL A 282 -12.19 -21.22 2.47
CA VAL A 282 -12.40 -20.44 3.68
C VAL A 282 -12.37 -21.38 4.87
N ASP A 283 -11.36 -21.22 5.72
CA ASP A 283 -11.14 -22.05 6.91
C ASP A 283 -12.01 -21.57 8.09
N ASP A 284 -12.08 -20.25 8.28
CA ASP A 284 -12.85 -19.64 9.37
C ASP A 284 -13.44 -18.29 8.98
N ILE A 285 -14.58 -17.98 9.59
CA ILE A 285 -15.23 -16.68 9.45
C ILE A 285 -15.89 -16.30 10.79
N ALA A 286 -15.51 -15.15 11.30
CA ALA A 286 -16.00 -14.60 12.55
C ALA A 286 -16.61 -13.22 12.32
N VAL A 287 -17.66 -12.90 13.07
CA VAL A 287 -18.29 -11.58 13.04
C VAL A 287 -18.36 -11.07 14.48
N ASP A 288 -17.80 -9.88 14.70
CA ASP A 288 -17.88 -9.15 15.97
C ASP A 288 -18.28 -7.70 15.72
N GLY A 289 -19.53 -7.37 16.05
CA GLY A 289 -20.11 -6.06 15.75
C GLY A 289 -20.06 -5.75 14.25
N ARG A 290 -19.29 -4.72 13.88
CA ARG A 290 -19.08 -4.22 12.51
C ARG A 290 -17.96 -4.93 11.78
N THR A 291 -17.24 -5.81 12.46
CA THR A 291 -16.03 -6.42 11.94
C THR A 291 -16.30 -7.85 11.52
N LEU A 292 -15.93 -8.19 10.29
CA LEU A 292 -15.86 -9.56 9.80
C LEU A 292 -14.39 -9.94 9.62
N THR A 293 -13.98 -11.01 10.28
CA THR A 293 -12.64 -11.60 10.10
C THR A 293 -12.78 -12.90 9.34
N MET A 294 -11.94 -13.09 8.33
CA MET A 294 -11.93 -14.30 7.50
C MET A 294 -10.51 -14.85 7.42
N VAL A 295 -10.37 -16.16 7.56
CA VAL A 295 -9.11 -16.89 7.32
C VAL A 295 -9.36 -17.89 6.21
N GLY A 296 -8.44 -17.97 5.25
CA GLY A 296 -8.59 -18.85 4.11
C GLY A 296 -7.33 -18.93 3.25
N THR A 297 -7.38 -19.81 2.25
CA THR A 297 -6.27 -20.02 1.33
C THR A 297 -6.21 -18.95 0.26
N ILE A 298 -5.00 -18.63 -0.21
CA ILE A 298 -4.83 -17.74 -1.35
C ILE A 298 -5.32 -18.46 -2.62
N PRO A 299 -6.23 -17.85 -3.41
CA PRO A 299 -6.70 -18.45 -4.65
C PRO A 299 -5.54 -18.69 -5.64
N GLU A 300 -5.55 -19.84 -6.32
CA GLU A 300 -4.52 -20.15 -7.32
C GLU A 300 -4.66 -19.21 -8.53
N ARG A 301 -3.54 -18.67 -9.04
CA ARG A 301 -3.52 -17.74 -10.20
C ARG A 301 -4.30 -18.21 -11.43
N SER A 302 -4.51 -19.51 -11.61
CA SER A 302 -5.27 -20.09 -12.73
C SER A 302 -6.80 -19.97 -12.60
N GLU A 303 -7.30 -19.66 -11.41
CA GLU A 303 -8.73 -19.51 -11.12
C GLU A 303 -9.19 -18.03 -11.13
N MET A 304 -8.25 -17.09 -11.25
CA MET A 304 -8.47 -15.64 -11.14
C MET A 304 -8.56 -14.89 -12.48
N GLY A 305 -8.94 -15.58 -13.56
CA GLY A 305 -9.26 -14.96 -14.85
C GLY A 305 -8.05 -14.56 -15.70
N GLN A 306 -8.11 -14.95 -16.98
CA GLN A 306 -7.42 -14.26 -18.09
C GLN A 306 -8.35 -13.19 -18.63
#